data_AF-A0A846UWR3-F1
#
_entry.id   AF-A0A846UWR3-F1
#
_cell.length_a   1.000
_cell.length_b   1.000
_cell.length_c   1.000
_cell.angle_alpha   90.00
_cell.angle_beta   90.00
_cell.angle_gamma   90.00
#
_symmetry.space_group_name_H-M   'P 1'
#
loop_
_entity.id
_entity.type
_entity.pdbx_description
1 polymer ?
#
loop_
_entity_poly.entity_id
_entity_poly.type
_entity_poly.pdbx_seq_one_letter_code
_entity_poly.pdbx_strand_id
1 'polypeptide(L)'
;MAAILMIHHSSHHMRYHKHDIAKAQLETAVSIILNGQDRSSAITLAGAASGILDTLVKRAGRETFVDYARRVHEAQVGFTPKRKSYAHHIDKKLGVIAHKHLAQDDPETIDLDLERMAIDAVSRAIQDYVSLNGQEEPFVKAFLQYAWTHSDGEKMMETYNAQPNRLKPKT
;
A
#
# COMPACT_ATOMS: atom_id res chain seq x y z
N MET A 1 -12.01 51.24 29.36
CA MET A 1 -12.79 50.24 28.62
C MET A 1 -11.85 49.50 27.67
N ALA A 2 -11.64 48.19 27.87
CA ALA A 2 -10.83 47.37 26.97
C ALA A 2 -11.75 46.71 25.94
N ALA A 3 -11.53 46.97 24.65
CA ALA A 3 -12.23 46.30 23.56
C ALA A 3 -11.57 44.93 23.31
N ILE A 4 -12.30 43.86 23.54
CA ILE A 4 -11.89 42.51 23.17
C ILE A 4 -12.11 42.36 21.66
N LEU A 5 -11.02 42.28 20.90
CA LEU A 5 -11.04 41.99 19.47
C LEU A 5 -11.33 40.48 19.30
N MET A 6 -12.57 40.12 18.97
CA MET A 6 -12.90 38.75 18.58
C MET A 6 -12.42 38.51 17.14
N ILE A 7 -11.39 37.68 16.99
CA ILE A 7 -10.96 37.17 15.69
C ILE A 7 -11.94 36.05 15.29
N HIS A 8 -12.81 36.32 14.31
CA HIS A 8 -13.60 35.27 13.67
C HIS A 8 -12.68 34.40 12.81
N HIS A 9 -12.34 33.20 13.31
CA HIS A 9 -11.79 32.13 12.48
C HIS A 9 -12.92 31.50 11.66
N SER A 10 -13.07 31.90 10.40
CA SER A 10 -13.93 31.18 9.45
C SER A 10 -13.29 29.83 9.12
N SER A 11 -13.72 28.77 9.79
CA SER A 11 -13.29 27.40 9.53
C SER A 11 -13.88 26.93 8.19
N HIS A 12 -13.08 26.91 7.12
CA HIS A 12 -13.49 26.30 5.85
C HIS A 12 -13.38 24.78 5.97
N HIS A 13 -14.48 24.12 6.33
CA HIS A 13 -14.56 22.66 6.34
C HIS A 13 -14.80 22.13 4.92
N MET A 14 -13.75 21.62 4.27
CA MET A 14 -13.87 20.86 3.02
C MET A 14 -14.17 19.39 3.33
N ARG A 15 -15.10 18.80 2.57
CA ARG A 15 -15.41 17.36 2.61
C ARG A 15 -14.57 16.65 1.56
N TYR A 16 -13.81 15.64 1.98
CA TYR A 16 -12.99 14.81 1.10
C TYR A 16 -13.52 13.38 1.09
N HIS A 17 -13.55 12.72 -0.08
CA HIS A 17 -13.79 11.29 -0.11
C HIS A 17 -12.56 10.56 0.42
N LYS A 18 -12.79 9.43 1.12
CA LYS A 18 -11.69 8.57 1.58
C LYS A 18 -10.83 8.06 0.42
N HIS A 19 -11.45 7.86 -0.75
CA HIS A 19 -10.75 7.51 -1.98
C HIS A 19 -9.74 8.59 -2.39
N ASP A 20 -10.16 9.86 -2.45
CA ASP A 20 -9.28 10.98 -2.81
C ASP A 20 -8.06 11.09 -1.87
N ILE A 21 -8.29 10.88 -0.57
CA ILE A 21 -7.22 10.89 0.44
C ILE A 21 -6.22 9.76 0.16
N ALA A 22 -6.70 8.54 -0.06
CA ALA A 22 -5.84 7.39 -0.31
C ALA A 22 -5.08 7.53 -1.64
N LYS A 23 -5.74 8.07 -2.67
CA LYS A 23 -5.12 8.40 -3.95
C LYS A 23 -3.99 9.39 -3.78
N ALA A 24 -4.23 10.52 -3.10
CA ALA A 24 -3.20 11.54 -2.88
C ALA A 24 -2.00 10.99 -2.09
N GLN A 25 -2.25 10.15 -1.07
CA GLN A 25 -1.19 9.46 -0.33
C GLN A 25 -0.37 8.53 -1.24
N LEU A 26 -1.05 7.72 -2.06
CA LEU A 26 -0.39 6.77 -2.95
C LEU A 26 0.39 7.46 -4.08
N GLU A 27 -0.19 8.48 -4.70
CA GLU A 27 0.46 9.29 -5.73
C GLU A 27 1.71 9.98 -5.18
N THR A 28 1.64 10.50 -3.95
CA THR A 28 2.82 11.08 -3.26
C THR A 28 3.87 10.01 -2.98
N ALA A 29 3.48 8.82 -2.50
CA ALA A 29 4.42 7.71 -2.25
C ALA A 29 5.13 7.29 -3.54
N VAL A 30 4.41 7.22 -4.66
CA VAL A 30 4.98 6.93 -5.99
C VAL A 30 5.96 8.01 -6.40
N SER A 31 5.58 9.29 -6.29
CA SER A 31 6.46 10.42 -6.62
C SER A 31 7.78 10.36 -5.85
N ILE A 32 7.74 10.08 -4.55
CA ILE A 32 8.94 9.94 -3.71
C ILE A 32 9.85 8.81 -4.22
N ILE A 33 9.29 7.64 -4.56
CA ILE A 33 10.07 6.51 -5.08
C ILE A 33 10.72 6.88 -6.41
N LEU A 34 9.96 7.45 -7.35
CA LEU A 34 10.44 7.78 -8.69
C LEU A 34 11.55 8.83 -8.66
N ASN A 35 11.51 9.75 -7.71
CA ASN A 35 12.53 10.77 -7.55
C ASN A 35 13.75 10.29 -6.73
N GLY A 36 13.80 9.02 -6.33
CA GLY A 36 14.89 8.45 -5.53
C GLY A 36 15.00 9.05 -4.12
N GLN A 37 13.88 9.56 -3.59
CA GLN A 37 13.82 10.30 -2.33
C GLN A 37 13.55 9.35 -1.12
N ASP A 38 13.19 9.96 0.01
CA ASP A 38 12.88 9.35 1.33
C ASP A 38 11.95 8.11 1.26
N ARG A 39 12.57 6.92 1.18
CA ARG A 39 11.86 5.63 1.12
C ARG A 39 11.05 5.35 2.38
N SER A 40 11.46 5.85 3.54
CA SER A 40 10.70 5.70 4.79
C SER A 40 9.36 6.44 4.73
N SER A 41 9.35 7.65 4.18
CA SER A 41 8.11 8.40 3.92
C SER A 41 7.22 7.70 2.91
N ALA A 42 7.79 7.15 1.81
CA ALA A 42 7.02 6.40 0.83
C ALA A 42 6.34 5.16 1.46
N ILE A 43 7.05 4.38 2.27
CA ILE A 43 6.51 3.21 2.98
C ILE A 43 5.35 3.64 3.89
N THR A 44 5.51 4.73 4.63
CA THR A 44 4.47 5.25 5.55
C THR A 44 3.20 5.64 4.80
N LEU A 45 3.34 6.43 3.73
CA LEU A 45 2.22 6.88 2.91
C LEU A 45 1.52 5.72 2.20
N ALA A 46 2.28 4.77 1.65
CA ALA A 46 1.75 3.56 1.03
C ALA A 46 0.97 2.70 2.03
N GLY A 47 1.49 2.53 3.25
CA GLY A 47 0.81 1.81 4.32
C GLY A 47 -0.51 2.46 4.73
N ALA A 48 -0.55 3.80 4.83
CA ALA A 48 -1.77 4.55 5.11
C ALA A 48 -2.80 4.42 3.99
N ALA A 49 -2.36 4.60 2.72
CA ALA A 49 -3.22 4.45 1.54
C ALA A 49 -3.79 3.03 1.46
N SER A 50 -2.96 1.99 1.66
CA SER A 50 -3.39 0.60 1.61
C SER A 50 -4.46 0.27 2.65
N GLY A 51 -4.38 0.83 3.87
CA GLY A 51 -5.42 0.62 4.89
C GLY A 51 -6.80 1.14 4.47
N ILE A 52 -6.82 2.29 3.77
CA ILE A 52 -8.06 2.86 3.23
C ILE A 52 -8.53 2.06 2.01
N LEU A 53 -7.63 1.77 1.06
CA LEU A 53 -7.94 1.06 -0.18
C LEU A 53 -8.44 -0.36 0.08
N ASP A 54 -7.82 -1.14 0.98
CA ASP A 54 -8.28 -2.48 1.39
C ASP A 54 -9.76 -2.43 1.83
N THR A 55 -10.11 -1.42 2.62
CA THR A 55 -11.49 -1.24 3.09
C THR A 55 -12.45 -0.88 1.94
N LEU A 56 -12.01 -0.01 1.01
CA LEU A 56 -12.81 0.39 -0.15
C LEU A 56 -13.04 -0.78 -1.12
N VAL A 57 -12.01 -1.56 -1.44
CA VAL A 57 -12.09 -2.77 -2.28
C VAL A 57 -13.10 -3.77 -1.69
N LYS A 58 -13.03 -4.02 -0.38
CA LYS A 58 -14.02 -4.89 0.29
C LYS A 58 -15.45 -4.37 0.19
N ARG A 59 -15.65 -3.07 0.38
CA ARG A 59 -16.98 -2.44 0.26
C ARG A 59 -17.53 -2.53 -1.17
N ALA A 60 -16.64 -2.57 -2.16
CA ALA A 60 -17.00 -2.80 -3.57
C ALA A 60 -17.23 -4.29 -3.91
N GLY A 61 -17.10 -5.21 -2.95
CA GLY A 61 -17.28 -6.65 -3.18
C GLY A 61 -16.16 -7.30 -4.01
N ARG A 62 -15.00 -6.64 -4.13
CA ARG A 62 -13.84 -7.11 -4.90
C ARG A 62 -12.82 -7.80 -3.99
N GLU A 63 -11.96 -8.65 -4.56
CA GLU A 63 -10.86 -9.32 -3.82
C GLU A 63 -9.76 -8.28 -3.52
N THR A 64 -9.37 -8.12 -2.25
CA THR A 64 -8.23 -7.28 -1.88
C THR A 64 -6.92 -8.03 -2.05
N PHE A 65 -5.80 -7.31 -2.12
CA PHE A 65 -4.47 -7.91 -2.12
C PHE A 65 -4.27 -8.90 -0.97
N VAL A 66 -4.73 -8.55 0.25
CA VAL A 66 -4.59 -9.44 1.41
C VAL A 66 -5.40 -10.71 1.21
N ASP A 67 -6.63 -10.62 0.69
CA ASP A 67 -7.48 -11.79 0.48
C ASP A 67 -6.97 -12.66 -0.68
N TYR A 68 -6.43 -12.05 -1.74
CA TYR A 68 -5.67 -12.74 -2.78
C TYR A 68 -4.48 -13.52 -2.20
N ALA A 69 -3.62 -12.87 -1.42
CA ALA A 69 -2.44 -13.48 -0.82
C ALA A 69 -2.80 -14.64 0.14
N ARG A 70 -3.94 -14.55 0.84
CA ARG A 70 -4.46 -15.64 1.68
C ARG A 70 -4.92 -16.83 0.87
N ARG A 71 -5.62 -16.60 -0.25
CA ARG A 71 -6.03 -17.65 -1.18
C ARG A 71 -4.83 -18.36 -1.81
N VAL A 72 -3.81 -17.61 -2.22
CA VAL A 72 -2.55 -18.17 -2.74
C VAL A 72 -1.88 -19.03 -1.66
N HIS A 73 -1.80 -18.53 -0.43
CA HIS A 73 -1.24 -19.28 0.70
C HIS A 73 -2.00 -20.59 0.97
N GLU A 74 -3.33 -20.54 1.02
CA GLU A 74 -4.16 -21.75 1.18
C GLU A 74 -3.89 -22.77 0.08
N ALA A 75 -3.82 -22.32 -1.17
CA ALA A 75 -3.60 -23.20 -2.31
C ALA A 75 -2.20 -23.84 -2.35
N GLN A 76 -1.22 -23.25 -1.63
CA GLN A 76 0.16 -23.74 -1.50
C GLN A 76 0.39 -24.57 -0.24
N VAL A 77 -0.20 -24.18 0.89
CA VAL A 77 0.10 -24.73 2.23
C VAL A 77 -1.06 -25.55 2.81
N GLY A 78 -2.25 -25.49 2.20
CA GLY A 78 -3.42 -26.27 2.60
C GLY A 78 -4.26 -25.66 3.72
N PHE A 79 -4.00 -24.41 4.13
CA PHE A 79 -4.85 -23.70 5.09
C PHE A 79 -4.93 -22.19 4.85
N THR A 80 -6.09 -21.62 5.16
CA THR A 80 -6.34 -20.18 5.10
C THR A 80 -5.99 -19.50 6.44
N PRO A 81 -4.99 -18.59 6.49
CA PRO A 81 -4.67 -17.88 7.72
C PRO A 81 -5.75 -16.85 8.08
N LYS A 82 -5.84 -16.50 9.38
CA LYS A 82 -6.73 -15.45 9.87
C LYS A 82 -6.36 -14.12 9.22
N ARG A 83 -7.34 -13.44 8.60
CA ARG A 83 -7.11 -12.24 7.80
C ARG A 83 -6.30 -11.16 8.50
N LYS A 84 -6.68 -10.79 9.73
CA LYS A 84 -6.03 -9.72 10.50
C LYS A 84 -4.56 -10.04 10.80
N SER A 85 -4.28 -11.27 11.20
CA SER A 85 -2.91 -11.73 11.48
C SER A 85 -2.07 -11.77 10.21
N TYR A 86 -2.64 -12.24 9.10
CA TYR A 86 -1.93 -12.29 7.82
C TYR A 86 -1.67 -10.89 7.24
N ALA A 87 -2.63 -9.97 7.33
CA ALA A 87 -2.44 -8.57 6.97
C ALA A 87 -1.31 -7.93 7.79
N HIS A 88 -1.27 -8.17 9.10
CA HIS A 88 -0.20 -7.68 9.97
C HIS A 88 1.16 -8.29 9.62
N HIS A 89 1.21 -9.59 9.29
CA HIS A 89 2.42 -10.25 8.81
C HIS A 89 2.94 -9.64 7.51
N ILE A 90 2.05 -9.35 6.56
CA ILE A 90 2.39 -8.63 5.33
C ILE A 90 2.91 -7.23 5.68
N ASP A 91 2.19 -6.42 6.48
CA ASP A 91 2.64 -5.09 6.91
C ASP A 91 4.04 -5.12 7.54
N LYS A 92 4.36 -6.16 8.33
CA LYS A 92 5.68 -6.32 8.94
C LYS A 92 6.76 -6.58 7.90
N LYS A 93 6.52 -7.47 6.93
CA LYS A 93 7.45 -7.75 5.83
C LYS A 93 7.68 -6.54 4.92
N LEU A 94 6.66 -5.71 4.74
CA LEU A 94 6.73 -4.49 3.92
C LEU A 94 7.34 -3.29 4.66
N GLY A 95 7.85 -3.47 5.88
CA GLY A 95 8.40 -2.39 6.70
C GLY A 95 7.37 -1.43 7.28
N VAL A 96 6.07 -1.56 6.94
CA VAL A 96 5.01 -0.63 7.37
C VAL A 96 4.87 -0.58 8.90
N ILE A 97 5.05 -1.72 9.59
CA ILE A 97 5.00 -1.76 11.07
C ILE A 97 6.15 -0.95 11.67
N ALA A 98 7.37 -1.17 11.19
CA ALA A 98 8.57 -0.49 11.66
C ALA A 98 8.50 1.05 11.51
N HIS A 99 7.74 1.54 10.54
CA HIS A 99 7.59 2.97 10.27
C HIS A 99 6.44 3.64 11.05
N LYS A 100 5.62 2.90 11.81
CA LYS A 100 4.44 3.46 12.51
C LYS A 100 4.24 3.00 13.95
N HIS A 101 5.01 2.03 14.42
CA HIS A 101 4.90 1.48 15.77
C HIS A 101 6.28 1.43 16.44
N LEU A 102 6.29 1.73 17.74
CA LEU A 102 7.40 1.51 18.65
C LEU A 102 6.80 0.88 19.92
N ALA A 103 6.95 -0.42 20.09
CA ALA A 103 6.57 -1.15 21.29
C ALA A 103 7.60 -0.94 22.41
N GLN A 104 7.22 -1.24 23.65
CA GLN A 104 8.11 -1.06 24.81
C GLN A 104 9.38 -1.93 24.73
N ASP A 105 9.28 -3.08 24.07
CA ASP A 105 10.33 -4.08 23.91
C ASP A 105 10.95 -4.10 22.50
N ASP A 106 10.62 -3.12 21.65
CA ASP A 106 11.26 -2.98 20.34
C ASP A 106 12.75 -2.57 20.50
N PRO A 107 13.65 -3.11 19.67
CA PRO A 107 15.04 -2.71 19.68
C PRO A 107 15.19 -1.24 19.28
N GLU A 108 16.21 -0.57 19.82
CA GLU A 108 16.52 0.83 19.48
C GLU A 108 16.87 1.02 18.00
N THR A 109 17.40 -0.02 17.36
CA THR A 109 17.78 -0.01 15.94
C THR A 109 17.20 -1.22 15.22
N ILE A 110 16.96 -1.05 13.92
CA ILE A 110 16.44 -2.07 13.03
C ILE A 110 17.20 -2.02 11.70
N ASP A 111 17.38 -3.18 11.08
CA ASP A 111 17.96 -3.31 9.75
C ASP A 111 16.83 -3.45 8.71
N LEU A 112 16.83 -2.59 7.70
CA LEU A 112 15.77 -2.50 6.71
C LEU A 112 16.36 -2.31 5.30
N ASP A 113 15.94 -3.17 4.38
CA ASP A 113 16.08 -2.92 2.94
C ASP A 113 14.97 -1.95 2.50
N LEU A 114 15.22 -0.65 2.73
CA LEU A 114 14.25 0.41 2.46
C LEU A 114 13.87 0.50 0.98
N GLU A 115 14.80 0.19 0.08
CA GLU A 115 14.52 0.22 -1.36
C GLU A 115 13.49 -0.84 -1.73
N ARG A 116 13.77 -2.10 -1.36
CA ARG A 116 12.86 -3.22 -1.63
C ARG A 116 11.52 -3.04 -0.92
N MET A 117 11.55 -2.67 0.36
CA MET A 117 10.33 -2.49 1.15
C MET A 117 9.44 -1.37 0.61
N ALA A 118 10.00 -0.27 0.12
CA ALA A 118 9.21 0.79 -0.50
C ALA A 118 8.53 0.32 -1.78
N ILE A 119 9.23 -0.42 -2.64
CA ILE A 119 8.65 -1.00 -3.85
C ILE A 119 7.52 -1.95 -3.49
N ASP A 120 7.74 -2.87 -2.54
CA ASP A 120 6.73 -3.87 -2.18
C ASP A 120 5.51 -3.21 -1.47
N ALA A 121 5.73 -2.20 -0.63
CA ALA A 121 4.68 -1.46 0.07
C ALA A 121 3.78 -0.68 -0.91
N VAL A 122 4.38 0.05 -1.85
CA VAL A 122 3.63 0.76 -2.89
C VAL A 122 2.96 -0.22 -3.85
N SER A 123 3.62 -1.32 -4.21
CA SER A 123 3.02 -2.37 -5.05
C SER A 123 1.72 -2.90 -4.44
N ARG A 124 1.72 -3.21 -3.15
CA ARG A 124 0.49 -3.63 -2.45
C ARG A 124 -0.64 -2.60 -2.57
N ALA A 125 -0.33 -1.32 -2.33
CA ALA A 125 -1.34 -0.26 -2.41
C ALA A 125 -1.85 -0.04 -3.84
N ILE A 126 -0.95 -0.10 -4.83
CA ILE A 126 -1.28 0.00 -6.27
C ILE A 126 -2.21 -1.14 -6.69
N GLN A 127 -2.02 -2.37 -6.20
CA GLN A 127 -2.91 -3.49 -6.53
C GLN A 127 -4.36 -3.23 -6.09
N ASP A 128 -4.57 -2.77 -4.86
CA ASP A 128 -5.91 -2.42 -4.38
C ASP A 128 -6.48 -1.17 -5.10
N TYR A 129 -5.63 -0.20 -5.45
CA TYR A 129 -6.03 0.95 -6.26
C TYR A 129 -6.50 0.52 -7.66
N VAL A 130 -5.72 -0.30 -8.35
CA VAL A 130 -6.03 -0.83 -9.69
C VAL A 130 -7.31 -1.66 -9.66
N SER A 131 -7.52 -2.45 -8.59
CA SER A 131 -8.76 -3.19 -8.39
C SER A 131 -9.99 -2.28 -8.37
N LEU A 132 -9.88 -1.03 -7.91
CA LEU A 132 -10.97 -0.04 -7.89
C LEU A 132 -11.07 0.79 -9.18
N ASN A 133 -9.93 1.23 -9.71
CA ASN A 133 -9.82 2.32 -10.69
C ASN A 133 -9.26 1.90 -12.05
N GLY A 134 -8.73 0.69 -12.17
CA GLY A 134 -7.90 0.29 -13.32
C GLY A 134 -6.48 0.88 -13.24
N GLN A 135 -5.71 0.66 -14.29
CA GLN A 135 -4.27 0.96 -14.31
C GLN A 135 -3.88 2.15 -15.20
N GLU A 136 -4.86 2.88 -15.74
CA GLU A 136 -4.60 3.82 -16.83
C GLU A 136 -4.02 5.17 -16.39
N GLU A 137 -4.09 5.48 -15.09
CA GLU A 137 -3.61 6.74 -14.55
C GLU A 137 -2.08 6.89 -14.63
N PRO A 138 -1.55 8.10 -14.88
CA PRO A 138 -0.12 8.30 -15.10
C PRO A 138 0.77 7.81 -13.94
N PHE A 139 0.42 8.10 -12.69
CA PHE A 139 1.23 7.69 -11.55
C PHE A 139 1.26 6.16 -11.37
N VAL A 140 0.16 5.47 -11.72
CA VAL A 140 0.08 4.01 -11.68
C VAL A 140 1.00 3.42 -12.75
N LYS A 141 0.90 3.88 -14.00
CA LYS A 141 1.78 3.43 -15.09
C LYS A 141 3.25 3.68 -14.79
N ALA A 142 3.57 4.87 -14.29
CA ALA A 142 4.93 5.23 -13.92
C ALA A 142 5.49 4.30 -12.84
N PHE A 143 4.70 4.01 -11.80
CA PHE A 143 5.11 3.06 -10.77
C PHE A 143 5.26 1.63 -11.31
N LEU A 144 4.32 1.13 -12.12
CA LEU A 144 4.42 -0.21 -12.69
C LEU A 144 5.67 -0.36 -13.57
N GLN A 145 6.00 0.65 -14.37
CA GLN A 145 7.24 0.69 -15.16
C GLN A 145 8.49 0.71 -14.28
N TYR A 146 8.46 1.48 -13.18
CA TYR A 146 9.56 1.51 -12.21
C TYR A 146 9.74 0.16 -11.51
N ALA A 147 8.65 -0.44 -11.03
CA ALA A 147 8.68 -1.74 -10.37
C ALA A 147 9.20 -2.85 -11.31
N TRP A 148 8.83 -2.79 -12.60
CA TRP A 148 9.33 -3.70 -13.63
C TRP A 148 10.85 -3.67 -13.74
N THR A 149 11.45 -2.48 -13.82
CA THR A 149 12.90 -2.34 -14.00
C THR A 149 13.70 -2.65 -12.72
N HIS A 150 13.10 -2.45 -11.54
CA HIS A 150 13.79 -2.63 -10.25
C HIS A 150 13.51 -4.00 -9.59
N SER A 151 12.68 -4.86 -10.20
CA SER A 151 12.32 -6.17 -9.65
C SER A 151 12.60 -7.36 -10.57
N ASP A 152 13.42 -7.18 -11.61
CA ASP A 152 13.64 -8.20 -12.64
C ASP A 152 12.30 -8.69 -13.24
N GLY A 153 11.60 -7.75 -13.91
CA GLY A 153 10.24 -7.96 -14.40
C GLY A 153 10.10 -9.17 -15.34
N GLU A 154 11.13 -9.47 -16.15
CA GLU A 154 11.12 -10.65 -17.03
C GLU A 154 11.01 -11.93 -16.21
N LYS A 155 11.92 -12.12 -15.24
CA LYS A 155 11.91 -13.27 -14.34
C LYS A 155 10.65 -13.35 -13.49
N MET A 156 10.12 -12.19 -13.06
CA MET A 156 8.84 -12.13 -12.36
C MET A 156 7.70 -12.67 -13.23
N MET A 157 7.64 -12.28 -14.51
CA MET A 157 6.61 -12.73 -15.44
C MET A 157 6.75 -14.20 -15.82
N GLU A 158 7.97 -14.71 -15.97
CA GLU A 158 8.20 -16.15 -16.13
C GLU A 158 7.63 -16.92 -14.93
N THR A 159 7.94 -16.47 -13.72
CA THR A 159 7.44 -17.08 -12.48
C THR A 159 5.92 -17.02 -12.40
N TYR A 160 5.31 -15.89 -12.76
CA TYR A 160 3.86 -15.71 -12.78
C TYR A 160 3.18 -16.60 -13.83
N ASN A 161 3.74 -16.66 -15.04
CA ASN A 161 3.18 -17.44 -16.14
C ASN A 161 3.21 -18.94 -15.85
N ALA A 162 4.26 -19.41 -15.17
CA ALA A 162 4.39 -20.80 -14.72
C ALA A 162 3.41 -21.19 -13.60
N GLN A 163 2.78 -20.23 -12.91
CA GLN A 163 1.79 -20.56 -11.88
C GLN A 163 0.49 -21.11 -12.50
N PRO A 164 -0.14 -22.12 -11.88
CA PRO A 164 -1.46 -22.59 -12.29
C PRO A 164 -2.51 -21.47 -12.16
N ASN A 165 -3.50 -21.45 -13.07
CA ASN A 165 -4.53 -20.40 -13.12
C ASN A 165 -5.26 -20.17 -11.80
N ARG A 166 -5.43 -21.21 -10.96
CA ARG A 166 -6.04 -21.10 -9.62
C ARG A 166 -5.28 -20.17 -8.66
N LEU A 167 -3.99 -19.91 -8.91
CA LEU A 167 -3.15 -19.02 -8.11
C LEU A 167 -3.10 -17.60 -8.65
N LYS A 168 -3.62 -17.34 -9.86
CA LYS A 168 -3.62 -16.01 -10.46
C LYS A 168 -4.74 -15.14 -9.86
N PRO A 169 -4.64 -13.79 -9.95
CA PRO A 169 -5.73 -12.90 -9.57
C PRO A 169 -7.00 -13.22 -10.35
N LYS A 170 -8.16 -13.02 -9.71
CA LYS A 170 -9.46 -13.14 -10.40
C LYS A 170 -9.72 -11.83 -11.14
N THR A 171 -9.80 -11.88 -12.47
CA THR A 171 -10.26 -10.78 -13.33
C THR A 171 -11.77 -10.66 -13.30
#